data_AF-A0A239HUL4-F1
#
_entry.id   AF-A0A239HUL4-F1
#
_cell.length_a   1.000
_cell.length_b   1.000
_cell.length_c   1.000
_cell.angle_alpha   90.00
_cell.angle_beta   90.00
_cell.angle_gamma   90.00
#
_symmetry.space_group_name_H-M   'P 1'
#
loop_
_entity.id
_entity.type
_entity.pdbx_description
1 polymer ?
#
loop_
_entity_poly.entity_id
_entity_poly.type
_entity_poly.pdbx_seq_one_letter_code
_entity_poly.pdbx_strand_id
1 'polypeptide(L)'
;MSGGFTVQGGCVILAVTVTADSAQLVGHTAAVFRTWRIRLAALLEEGGLDHEDAVGFSATLIAAIEGAVVFARAERSMDPFDLISRQMLDQVGRLRRDR
;
A
#
# COMPACT_ATOMS: atom_id res chain seq x y z
N MET A 1 -32.27 -0.98 6.29
CA MET A 1 -31.01 -0.99 7.07
C MET A 1 -29.93 -0.40 6.19
N SER A 2 -29.81 0.93 6.17
CA SER A 2 -28.82 1.62 5.35
C SER A 2 -27.55 1.81 6.19
N GLY A 3 -26.63 0.85 6.11
CA GLY A 3 -25.29 0.99 6.67
C GLY A 3 -24.50 1.95 5.79
N GLY A 4 -24.53 3.25 6.10
CA GLY A 4 -23.68 4.23 5.45
C GLY A 4 -22.22 3.93 5.76
N PHE A 5 -21.44 3.56 4.73
CA PHE A 5 -20.01 3.39 4.85
C PHE A 5 -19.34 4.77 4.80
N THR A 6 -18.89 5.25 5.96
CA THR A 6 -18.10 6.48 6.04
C THR A 6 -16.63 6.11 6.24
N VAL A 7 -15.79 6.45 5.25
CA VAL A 7 -14.33 6.37 5.37
C VAL A 7 -13.87 7.54 6.26
N GLN A 8 -13.89 7.34 7.57
CA GLN A 8 -13.47 8.38 8.51
C GLN A 8 -11.98 8.21 8.85
N GLY A 9 -11.14 9.08 8.28
CA GLY A 9 -9.76 9.31 8.73
C GLY A 9 -8.66 8.94 7.73
N GLY A 10 -8.04 9.97 7.14
CA GLY A 10 -6.75 9.91 6.46
C GLY A 10 -6.83 9.82 4.94
N CYS A 11 -6.63 10.94 4.23
CA CYS A 11 -6.36 10.92 2.78
C CYS A 11 -5.22 9.96 2.45
N VAL A 12 -5.23 9.39 1.24
CA VAL A 12 -4.09 8.61 0.73
C VAL A 12 -2.85 9.48 0.83
N ILE A 13 -1.75 8.92 1.33
CA ILE A 13 -0.48 9.64 1.38
C ILE A 13 -0.06 10.05 -0.03
N LEU A 14 -0.47 9.25 -1.03
CA LEU A 14 -0.39 9.60 -2.44
C LEU A 14 -0.96 10.99 -2.76
N ALA A 15 -2.11 11.39 -2.19
CA ALA A 15 -2.70 12.70 -2.48
C ALA A 15 -1.75 13.84 -2.09
N VAL A 16 -1.02 13.70 -0.99
CA VAL A 16 -0.03 14.69 -0.56
C VAL A 16 1.09 14.85 -1.60
N THR A 17 1.47 13.79 -2.32
CA THR A 17 2.50 13.89 -3.38
C THR A 17 2.04 14.66 -4.61
N VAL A 18 0.72 14.74 -4.85
CA VAL A 18 0.15 15.35 -6.06
C VAL A 18 -0.40 16.74 -5.79
N THR A 19 -0.95 16.98 -4.60
CA THR A 19 -1.71 18.21 -4.29
C THR A 19 -0.99 19.15 -3.33
N ALA A 20 0.17 18.79 -2.77
CA ALA A 20 0.87 19.65 -1.83
C ALA A 20 1.73 20.70 -2.55
N ASP A 21 1.48 21.98 -2.25
CA ASP A 21 2.32 23.10 -2.70
C ASP A 21 3.56 23.33 -1.79
N SER A 22 3.76 22.45 -0.80
CA SER A 22 4.87 22.54 0.16
C SER A 22 5.91 21.47 -0.09
N ALA A 23 7.11 21.88 -0.49
CA ALA A 23 8.27 20.99 -0.65
C ALA A 23 8.63 20.25 0.65
N GLN A 24 8.41 20.87 1.81
CA GLN A 24 8.60 20.22 3.11
C GLN A 24 7.62 19.06 3.29
N LEU A 25 6.35 19.25 2.93
CA LEU A 25 5.32 18.24 3.07
C LEU A 25 5.56 17.05 2.12
N VAL A 26 5.99 17.32 0.88
CA VAL A 26 6.44 16.29 -0.07
C VAL A 26 7.64 15.53 0.50
N GLY A 27 8.60 16.24 1.12
CA GLY A 27 9.77 15.63 1.77
C GLY A 27 9.40 14.68 2.91
N HIS A 28 8.45 15.07 3.77
CA HIS A 28 7.93 14.21 4.83
C HIS A 28 7.24 12.96 4.28
N THR A 29 6.39 13.12 3.26
CA THR A 29 5.74 12.01 2.58
C THR A 29 6.77 11.01 2.01
N ALA A 30 7.82 11.51 1.37
CA ALA A 30 8.88 10.67 0.85
C ALA A 30 9.61 9.89 1.97
N ALA A 31 9.81 10.51 3.15
CA ALA A 31 10.40 9.85 4.31
C ALA A 31 9.48 8.73 4.87
N VAL A 32 8.16 8.97 4.89
CA VAL A 32 7.17 7.96 5.30
C VAL A 32 7.22 6.75 4.36
N PHE A 33 7.12 6.96 3.04
CA PHE A 33 7.17 5.85 2.08
C PHE A 33 8.49 5.08 2.13
N ARG A 34 9.63 5.75 2.31
CA ARG A 34 10.92 5.06 2.51
C ARG A 34 10.90 4.19 3.76
N THR A 35 10.44 4.75 4.89
CA THR A 35 10.41 4.05 6.18
C THR A 35 9.51 2.82 6.11
N TRP A 36 8.33 2.94 5.50
CA TRP A 36 7.39 1.84 5.35
C TRP A 36 7.94 0.72 4.47
N ARG A 37 8.53 1.05 3.31
CA ARG A 37 9.13 0.04 2.44
C ARG A 37 10.26 -0.72 3.12
N ILE A 38 11.14 -0.02 3.83
CA ILE A 38 12.26 -0.65 4.57
C ILE A 38 11.72 -1.62 5.63
N ARG A 39 10.76 -1.18 6.46
CA ARG A 39 10.19 -2.03 7.51
C ARG A 39 9.43 -3.22 6.94
N LEU A 40 8.67 -3.02 5.88
CA LEU A 40 7.91 -4.07 5.24
C LEU A 40 8.82 -5.09 4.55
N ALA A 41 9.90 -4.66 3.89
CA ALA A 41 10.89 -5.57 3.34
C ALA A 41 11.51 -6.45 4.43
N ALA A 42 11.90 -5.88 5.57
CA ALA A 42 12.43 -6.66 6.70
C ALA A 42 11.43 -7.72 7.20
N LEU A 43 10.14 -7.38 7.31
CA LEU A 43 9.09 -8.34 7.71
C LEU A 43 8.87 -9.44 6.66
N LEU A 44 9.01 -9.12 5.37
CA LEU A 44 8.89 -10.08 4.28
C LEU A 44 10.08 -11.04 4.26
N GLU A 45 11.29 -10.55 4.56
CA GLU A 45 12.50 -11.38 4.74
C GLU A 45 12.33 -12.33 5.95
N GLU A 46 11.84 -11.82 7.08
CA GLU A 46 11.48 -12.65 8.24
C GLU A 46 10.42 -13.70 7.89
N GLY A 47 9.53 -13.38 6.94
CA GLY A 47 8.52 -14.27 6.37
C GLY A 47 9.05 -15.29 5.35
N GLY A 48 10.34 -15.24 5.01
CA GLY A 48 11.02 -16.20 4.15
C GLY A 48 11.20 -15.79 2.68
N LEU A 49 10.98 -14.52 2.33
CA LEU A 49 11.42 -14.00 1.02
C LEU A 49 12.93 -13.72 1.06
N ASP A 50 13.61 -13.81 -0.08
CA ASP A 50 14.94 -13.20 -0.19
C ASP A 50 14.85 -11.67 -0.22
N HIS A 51 16.02 -11.05 -0.06
CA HIS A 51 16.14 -9.60 -0.02
C HIS A 51 15.60 -8.89 -1.27
N GLU A 52 15.85 -9.43 -2.47
CA GLU A 52 15.45 -8.78 -3.71
C GLU A 52 13.93 -8.80 -3.88
N ASP A 53 13.32 -9.97 -3.65
CA ASP A 53 11.87 -10.14 -3.66
C ASP A 53 11.20 -9.32 -2.56
N ALA A 54 11.77 -9.28 -1.35
CA ALA A 54 11.21 -8.53 -0.24
C ALA A 54 11.22 -7.02 -0.51
N VAL A 55 12.34 -6.49 -1.04
CA VAL A 55 12.44 -5.08 -1.42
C VAL A 55 11.47 -4.76 -2.56
N GLY A 56 11.43 -5.58 -3.61
CA GLY A 56 10.53 -5.37 -4.75
C GLY A 56 9.05 -5.46 -4.37
N PHE A 57 8.69 -6.50 -3.61
CA PHE A 57 7.31 -6.71 -3.18
C PHE A 57 6.85 -5.66 -2.16
N SER A 58 7.74 -5.18 -1.28
CA SER A 58 7.39 -4.08 -0.36
C SER A 58 6.98 -2.80 -1.09
N ALA A 59 7.67 -2.45 -2.17
CA ALA A 59 7.33 -1.29 -3.00
C ALA A 59 6.00 -1.51 -3.74
N THR A 60 5.83 -2.71 -4.29
CA THR A 60 4.61 -3.11 -5.01
C THR A 60 3.38 -3.06 -4.09
N LEU A 61 3.48 -3.62 -2.88
CA LEU A 61 2.37 -3.67 -1.93
C LEU A 61 1.93 -2.26 -1.51
N ILE A 62 2.87 -1.37 -1.19
CA ILE A 62 2.55 0.01 -0.81
C ILE A 62 1.87 0.74 -1.98
N ALA A 63 2.41 0.64 -3.19
CA ALA A 63 1.80 1.27 -4.37
C ALA A 63 0.39 0.72 -4.65
N ALA A 64 0.20 -0.59 -4.53
CA ALA A 64 -1.08 -1.25 -4.73
C ALA A 64 -2.14 -0.80 -3.71
N ILE A 65 -1.79 -0.73 -2.42
CA ILE A 65 -2.72 -0.29 -1.36
C ILE A 65 -3.13 1.18 -1.56
N GLU A 66 -2.19 2.08 -1.88
CA GLU A 66 -2.52 3.48 -2.16
C GLU A 66 -3.51 3.60 -3.35
N GLY A 67 -3.29 2.84 -4.43
CA GLY A 67 -4.22 2.76 -5.57
C GLY A 67 -5.58 2.16 -5.18
N ALA A 68 -5.58 1.14 -4.32
CA ALA A 68 -6.80 0.51 -3.84
C ALA A 68 -7.67 1.48 -3.03
N VAL A 69 -7.06 2.33 -2.20
CA VAL A 69 -7.77 3.39 -1.47
C VAL A 69 -8.30 4.47 -2.42
N VAL A 70 -7.58 4.78 -3.51
CA VAL A 70 -8.10 5.68 -4.57
C VAL A 70 -9.39 5.11 -5.17
N PHE A 71 -9.39 3.84 -5.58
CA PHE A 71 -10.60 3.19 -6.11
C PHE A 71 -11.72 3.14 -5.09
N ALA A 72 -11.42 2.73 -3.87
CA ALA A 72 -12.41 2.63 -2.79
C ALA A 72 -13.11 3.97 -2.52
N ARG A 73 -12.38 5.10 -2.61
CA ARG A 73 -12.94 6.45 -2.50
C ARG A 73 -13.77 6.85 -3.70
N ALA A 74 -13.26 6.61 -4.90
CA ALA A 74 -13.94 6.96 -6.15
C ALA A 74 -15.30 6.24 -6.25
N GLU A 75 -15.33 4.97 -5.87
CA GLU A 75 -16.50 4.11 -5.96
C GLU A 75 -17.36 4.12 -4.69
N ARG A 76 -16.86 4.70 -3.60
CA ARG A 76 -17.48 4.67 -2.26
C ARG A 76 -17.79 3.24 -1.80
N SER A 77 -16.88 2.31 -2.09
CA SER A 77 -16.97 0.89 -1.73
C SER A 77 -15.62 0.36 -1.24
N MET A 78 -15.62 -0.65 -0.38
CA MET A 78 -14.39 -1.37 0.01
C MET A 78 -14.04 -2.51 -0.95
N ASP A 79 -14.94 -2.88 -1.86
CA ASP A 79 -14.71 -4.01 -2.77
C ASP A 79 -13.40 -3.90 -3.58
N PRO A 80 -12.99 -2.72 -4.09
CA PRO A 80 -11.70 -2.57 -4.76
C PRO A 80 -10.51 -2.81 -3.82
N PHE A 81 -10.61 -2.40 -2.56
CA PHE A 81 -9.58 -2.64 -1.55
C PHE A 81 -9.42 -4.13 -1.27
N ASP A 82 -10.53 -4.84 -1.09
CA ASP A 82 -10.53 -6.27 -0.83
C ASP A 82 -10.07 -7.07 -2.05
N LEU A 83 -10.38 -6.60 -3.26
CA LEU A 83 -9.87 -7.18 -4.51
C LEU A 83 -8.34 -7.09 -4.56
N ILE A 84 -7.77 -5.91 -4.38
CA ILE A 84 -6.31 -5.71 -4.42
C ILE A 84 -5.62 -6.47 -3.29
N SER A 85 -6.18 -6.45 -2.08
CA SER A 85 -5.63 -7.19 -0.93
C SER A 85 -5.52 -8.69 -1.23
N ARG A 86 -6.54 -9.29 -1.85
CA ARG A 86 -6.50 -10.70 -2.28
C ARG A 86 -5.41 -10.96 -3.31
N GLN A 87 -5.23 -10.07 -4.29
CA GLN A 87 -4.18 -10.22 -5.31
C GLN A 87 -2.77 -10.17 -4.68
N MET A 88 -2.56 -9.27 -3.71
CA MET A 88 -1.28 -9.15 -3.02
C MET A 88 -0.95 -10.39 -2.18
N LEU A 89 -1.95 -10.96 -1.50
CA LEU A 89 -1.78 -12.21 -0.75
C LEU A 89 -1.45 -13.40 -1.65
N ASP A 90 -2.09 -13.49 -2.82
CA ASP A 90 -1.77 -14.54 -3.79
C ASP A 90 -0.34 -14.37 -4.35
N GLN A 91 0.03 -13.15 -4.73
CA GLN A 91 1.35 -12.85 -5.29
C GLN A 91 2.49 -13.16 -4.29
N VAL A 92 2.39 -12.74 -3.03
CA VAL A 92 3.41 -13.09 -2.03
C VAL A 92 3.47 -14.60 -1.78
N GLY A 93 2.33 -15.28 -1.88
CA GLY A 93 2.26 -16.74 -1.82
C GLY A 93 3.03 -17.41 -2.96
N ARG A 94 2.99 -16.86 -4.18
CA ARG A 94 3.75 -17.35 -5.34
C ARG A 94 5.25 -17.13 -5.17
N LEU A 95 5.67 -15.92 -4.78
CA LEU A 95 7.08 -15.60 -4.50
C LEU A 95 7.72 -16.53 -3.45
N ARG A 96 6.91 -17.02 -2.50
CA ARG A 96 7.37 -18.00 -1.49
C ARG A 96 7.45 -19.43 -2.01
N ARG A 97 6.65 -19.82 -3.02
CA ARG A 97 6.57 -21.19 -3.54
C ARG A 97 7.53 -21.46 -4.68
N ASP A 98 7.95 -20.44 -5.43
CA ASP A 98 8.89 -20.57 -6.55
C ASP A 98 10.34 -20.74 -6.07
N ARG A 99 10.52 -21.21 -4.84
CA ARG A 99 11.78 -21.34 -4.08
C ARG A 99 11.82 -22.71 -3.41
#